data_AF-A0A0C9TA70-F1
#
_entry.id   AF-A0A0C9TA70-F1
#
_cell.length_a   1.000
_cell.length_b   1.000
_cell.length_c   1.000
_cell.angle_alpha   90.00
_cell.angle_beta   90.00
_cell.angle_gamma   90.00
#
_symmetry.space_group_name_H-M   'P 1'
#
loop_
_entity.id
_entity.type
_entity.pdbx_description
1 polymer ?
#
loop_
_entity_poly.entity_id
_entity_poly.type
_entity_poly.pdbx_seq_one_letter_code
_entity_poly.pdbx_strand_id
1 'polypeptide(L)'
;MKMHDYIRCWGINPTKSAKFIHDTVRQMIYYAYASIRNKASNSVAKAGAGKCDIQKAPVVWLGTHAFHAVLSRKPKAYAQVIKSLAFEMSLPQHRRSRKRFRGLVAQGLAGVSQINF
;
A
#
# COMPACT_ATOMS: atom_id res chain seq x y z
N MET A 1 10.91 -8.68 -3.34
CA MET A 1 9.76 -7.95 -2.73
C MET A 1 8.83 -8.97 -2.14
N LYS A 2 8.61 -8.97 -0.81
CA LYS A 2 8.02 -10.12 -0.09
C LYS A 2 6.77 -10.68 -0.76
N MET A 3 5.82 -9.85 -1.19
CA MET A 3 4.60 -10.32 -1.88
C MET A 3 4.90 -11.03 -3.20
N HIS A 4 5.76 -10.47 -4.05
CA HIS A 4 6.17 -11.11 -5.31
C HIS A 4 6.87 -12.45 -5.02
N ASP A 5 7.73 -12.47 -4.00
CA ASP A 5 8.47 -13.66 -3.62
C ASP A 5 7.52 -14.75 -3.11
N TYR A 6 6.52 -14.41 -2.29
CA TYR A 6 5.46 -15.35 -1.86
C TYR A 6 4.63 -15.88 -3.02
N ILE A 7 4.17 -15.00 -3.91
CA ILE A 7 3.39 -15.40 -5.10
C ILE A 7 4.19 -16.40 -5.94
N ARG A 8 5.49 -16.14 -6.14
CA ARG A 8 6.39 -17.04 -6.88
C ARG A 8 6.59 -18.36 -6.14
N CYS A 9 6.93 -18.32 -4.84
CA CYS A 9 7.20 -19.53 -4.05
C CYS A 9 5.96 -20.42 -3.88
N TRP A 10 4.76 -19.84 -3.89
CA TRP A 10 3.50 -20.59 -3.82
C TRP A 10 2.99 -21.07 -5.19
N GLY A 11 3.73 -20.79 -6.28
CA GLY A 11 3.33 -21.19 -7.63
C GLY A 11 2.07 -20.48 -8.15
N ILE A 12 1.68 -19.34 -7.56
CA ILE A 12 0.50 -18.59 -7.98
C ILE A 12 0.82 -17.85 -9.27
N ASN A 13 0.01 -18.09 -10.31
CA ASN A 13 0.14 -17.36 -11.57
C ASN A 13 -0.47 -15.95 -11.45
N PRO A 14 0.33 -14.87 -11.45
CA PRO A 14 -0.18 -13.53 -11.19
C PRO A 14 -1.15 -13.02 -12.26
N THR A 15 -1.02 -13.51 -13.50
CA THR A 15 -1.88 -13.10 -14.61
C THR A 15 -3.27 -13.72 -14.53
N LYS A 16 -3.41 -14.88 -13.88
CA LYS A 16 -4.69 -15.57 -13.66
C LYS A 16 -5.34 -15.24 -12.32
N SER A 17 -4.55 -14.74 -11.37
CA SER A 17 -4.99 -14.50 -9.98
C SER A 17 -5.07 -13.01 -9.62
N ALA A 18 -5.27 -12.13 -10.60
CA ALA A 18 -5.24 -10.68 -10.40
C ALA A 18 -6.23 -10.19 -9.32
N LYS A 19 -7.46 -10.72 -9.32
CA LYS A 19 -8.47 -10.38 -8.30
C LYS A 19 -8.00 -10.76 -6.89
N PHE A 20 -7.52 -11.99 -6.71
CA PHE A 20 -7.01 -12.48 -5.43
C PHE A 20 -5.85 -11.61 -4.92
N ILE A 21 -4.89 -11.28 -5.81
CA ILE A 21 -3.75 -10.43 -5.48
C ILE A 21 -4.21 -9.04 -5.06
N HIS A 22 -5.13 -8.45 -5.82
CA HIS A 22 -5.71 -7.14 -5.51
C HIS A 22 -6.42 -7.12 -4.14
N ASP A 23 -7.27 -8.12 -3.88
CA ASP A 23 -8.01 -8.23 -2.63
C ASP A 23 -7.06 -8.46 -1.44
N THR A 24 -5.98 -9.22 -1.65
CA THR A 24 -4.89 -9.39 -0.67
C THR A 24 -4.18 -8.08 -0.37
N VAL A 25 -3.85 -7.28 -1.39
CA VAL A 25 -3.24 -5.94 -1.20
C VAL A 25 -4.13 -5.08 -0.32
N ARG A 26 -5.44 -5.01 -0.60
CA ARG A 26 -6.39 -4.24 0.21
C ARG A 26 -6.44 -4.73 1.65
N GLN A 27 -6.48 -6.05 1.84
CA GLN A 27 -6.49 -6.64 3.17
C GLN A 27 -5.21 -6.30 3.95
N MET A 28 -4.04 -6.38 3.32
CA MET A 28 -2.76 -6.01 3.95
C MET A 28 -2.75 -4.54 4.39
N ILE A 29 -3.27 -3.63 3.57
CA ILE A 29 -3.35 -2.21 3.89
C ILE A 29 -4.29 -1.96 5.07
N TYR A 30 -5.46 -2.60 5.07
CA TYR A 30 -6.44 -2.47 6.15
C TYR A 30 -5.92 -3.07 7.46
N TYR A 31 -5.25 -4.21 7.39
CA TYR A 31 -4.59 -4.81 8.52
C TYR A 31 -3.50 -3.89 9.08
N ALA A 32 -2.65 -3.33 8.22
CA ALA A 32 -1.63 -2.36 8.64
C ALA A 32 -2.24 -1.16 9.37
N TYR A 33 -3.32 -0.58 8.83
CA TYR A 33 -4.06 0.50 9.50
C TYR A 33 -4.58 0.06 10.88
N ALA A 34 -5.21 -1.11 10.98
CA ALA A 34 -5.73 -1.62 12.24
C ALA A 34 -4.60 -1.87 13.25
N SER A 35 -3.49 -2.46 12.83
CA SER A 35 -2.31 -2.69 13.67
C SER A 35 -1.71 -1.37 14.18
N ILE A 36 -1.59 -0.36 13.31
CA ILE A 36 -1.11 0.97 13.68
C ILE A 36 -2.03 1.58 14.74
N ARG A 37 -3.34 1.56 14.50
CA ARG A 37 -4.34 2.09 15.44
C ARG A 37 -4.26 1.38 16.80
N ASN A 38 -4.20 0.06 16.80
CA ASN A 38 -4.15 -0.74 18.02
C ASN A 38 -2.88 -0.44 18.83
N LYS A 39 -1.73 -0.28 18.16
CA LYS A 39 -0.47 0.11 18.81
C LYS A 39 -0.53 1.54 19.36
N ALA A 40 -1.09 2.48 18.58
CA ALA A 40 -1.26 3.87 18.99
C ALA A 40 -2.19 4.04 20.20
N SER A 41 -3.17 3.14 20.37
CA SER A 41 -4.15 3.22 21.45
C SER A 41 -3.86 2.31 22.65
N ASN A 42 -2.71 1.63 22.69
CA ASN A 42 -2.39 0.69 23.77
C ASN A 42 -2.10 1.42 25.10
N SER A 43 -2.13 0.68 26.21
CA SER A 43 -1.95 1.22 27.56
C SER A 43 -0.62 1.94 27.74
N VAL A 44 0.45 1.42 27.13
CA VAL A 44 1.79 2.01 27.17
C VAL A 44 1.81 3.37 26.45
N ALA A 45 1.22 3.48 25.26
CA ALA A 45 1.14 4.72 24.50
C ALA A 45 0.30 5.77 25.23
N LYS A 46 -0.81 5.35 25.86
CA LYS A 46 -1.64 6.22 26.69
C LYS A 46 -0.89 6.72 27.94
N ALA A 47 -0.14 5.84 28.60
CA ALA A 47 0.65 6.19 29.77
C ALA A 47 1.75 7.23 29.43
N GLY A 48 2.31 7.16 28.21
CA GLY A 48 3.27 8.15 27.71
C GLY A 48 2.64 9.42 27.10
N ALA A 49 1.33 9.65 27.27
CA ALA A 49 0.58 10.74 26.62
C ALA A 49 0.72 10.78 25.07
N GLY A 50 1.09 9.65 24.45
CA GLY A 50 1.26 9.52 23.02
C GLY A 50 -0.09 9.65 22.31
N LYS A 51 -0.26 10.71 21.50
CA LYS A 51 -1.41 10.89 20.61
C LYS A 51 -1.00 10.59 19.18
N CYS A 52 -1.66 9.62 18.57
CA CYS A 52 -1.46 9.28 17.17
C CYS A 52 -2.83 9.13 16.49
N ASP A 53 -3.33 10.24 15.96
CA ASP A 53 -4.58 10.27 15.19
C ASP A 53 -4.29 10.01 13.71
N ILE A 54 -4.33 8.73 13.34
CA ILE A 54 -4.10 8.29 11.97
C ILE A 54 -5.45 8.05 11.30
N GLN A 55 -5.70 8.80 10.25
CA GLN A 55 -6.90 8.64 9.43
C GLN A 55 -6.74 7.49 8.44
N LYS A 56 -7.79 6.67 8.30
CA LYS A 56 -7.81 5.52 7.37
C LYS A 56 -7.55 5.92 5.92
N ALA A 57 -8.21 6.95 5.41
CA ALA A 57 -8.15 7.30 3.99
C ALA A 57 -6.72 7.67 3.49
N PRO A 58 -5.92 8.46 4.24
CA PRO A 58 -4.48 8.62 3.98
C PRO A 58 -3.69 7.31 3.92
N VAL A 59 -3.87 6.42 4.91
CA VAL A 59 -3.14 5.14 4.97
C VAL A 59 -3.50 4.26 3.80
N VAL A 60 -4.79 4.19 3.45
CA VAL A 60 -5.25 3.43 2.30
C VAL A 60 -4.63 3.95 1.02
N TRP A 61 -4.67 5.26 0.80
CA TRP A 61 -4.11 5.87 -0.40
C TRP A 61 -2.59 5.66 -0.52
N LEU A 62 -1.84 5.89 0.56
CA LEU A 62 -0.39 5.68 0.59
C LEU A 62 -0.02 4.20 0.39
N GLY A 63 -0.76 3.29 1.02
CA GLY A 63 -0.59 1.85 0.86
C GLY A 63 -0.82 1.41 -0.59
N THR A 64 -1.94 1.81 -1.20
CA THR A 64 -2.25 1.51 -2.61
C THR A 64 -1.15 2.06 -3.53
N HIS A 65 -0.67 3.28 -3.26
CA HIS A 65 0.41 3.89 -4.03
C HIS A 65 1.73 3.10 -3.91
N ALA A 66 2.09 2.65 -2.71
CA ALA A 66 3.29 1.84 -2.49
C ALA A 66 3.22 0.51 -3.26
N PHE A 67 2.09 -0.22 -3.17
CA PHE A 67 1.92 -1.45 -3.92
C PHE A 67 1.93 -1.23 -5.43
N HIS A 68 1.27 -0.18 -5.93
CA HIS A 68 1.31 0.19 -7.34
C HIS A 68 2.75 0.42 -7.79
N ALA A 69 3.48 1.32 -7.13
CA ALA A 69 4.86 1.67 -7.49
C ALA A 69 5.78 0.46 -7.58
N VAL A 70 5.62 -0.50 -6.68
CA VAL A 70 6.48 -1.68 -6.65
C VAL A 70 6.06 -2.74 -7.66
N LEU A 71 4.77 -3.04 -7.79
CA LEU A 71 4.29 -4.01 -8.77
C LEU A 71 4.48 -3.51 -10.21
N SER A 72 4.47 -2.19 -10.43
CA SER A 72 4.80 -1.57 -11.72
C SER A 72 6.20 -1.90 -12.25
N ARG A 73 7.12 -2.39 -11.41
CA ARG A 73 8.44 -2.90 -11.86
C ARG A 73 8.37 -4.25 -12.57
N LYS A 74 7.25 -4.96 -12.46
CA LYS A 74 7.00 -6.26 -13.12
C LYS A 74 5.68 -6.22 -13.89
N PRO A 75 5.52 -5.30 -14.87
CA PRO A 75 4.24 -5.00 -15.49
C PRO A 75 3.67 -6.19 -16.26
N LYS A 76 4.52 -7.05 -16.85
CA LYS A 76 4.09 -8.27 -17.56
C LYS A 76 3.33 -9.24 -16.64
N ALA A 77 3.76 -9.36 -15.38
CA ALA A 77 3.12 -10.26 -14.42
C ALA A 77 1.87 -9.62 -13.80
N TYR A 78 1.91 -8.32 -13.49
CA TYR A 78 0.89 -7.66 -12.66
C TYR A 78 0.00 -6.66 -13.39
N ALA A 79 -0.05 -6.67 -14.73
CA ALA A 79 -0.73 -5.67 -15.55
C ALA A 79 -2.16 -5.34 -15.07
N GLN A 80 -2.97 -6.37 -14.81
CA GLN A 80 -4.36 -6.19 -14.36
C GLN A 80 -4.43 -5.59 -12.95
N VAL A 81 -3.58 -6.06 -12.02
CA VAL A 81 -3.50 -5.55 -10.65
C VAL A 81 -3.07 -4.08 -10.65
N ILE A 82 -2.06 -3.73 -11.46
CA ILE A 82 -1.58 -2.35 -11.61
C ILE A 82 -2.70 -1.45 -12.09
N LYS A 83 -3.47 -1.87 -13.11
CA LYS A 83 -4.64 -1.12 -13.61
C LYS A 83 -5.69 -0.91 -12.51
N SER A 84 -6.01 -1.96 -11.74
CA SER A 84 -6.97 -1.84 -10.63
C SER A 84 -6.49 -0.87 -9.55
N LEU A 85 -5.23 -0.94 -9.14
CA LEU A 85 -4.66 -0.03 -8.15
C LEU A 85 -4.62 1.42 -8.67
N ALA A 86 -4.29 1.62 -9.95
CA ALA A 86 -4.32 2.94 -10.58
C ALA A 86 -5.73 3.55 -10.59
N PHE A 87 -6.74 2.73 -10.88
CA PHE A 87 -8.14 3.13 -10.80
C PHE A 87 -8.55 3.48 -9.37
N GLU A 88 -8.22 2.66 -8.37
CA GLU A 88 -8.53 2.98 -6.97
C GLU A 88 -7.92 4.32 -6.55
N MET A 89 -6.67 4.60 -6.94
CA MET A 89 -6.01 5.86 -6.64
C MET A 89 -6.63 7.09 -7.34
N SER A 90 -7.37 6.90 -8.44
CA SER A 90 -7.99 7.98 -9.21
C SER A 90 -9.34 8.43 -8.64
N LEU A 91 -9.92 7.63 -7.73
CA LEU A 91 -11.23 7.90 -7.16
C LEU A 91 -11.28 9.26 -6.43
N PRO A 92 -12.40 10.01 -6.54
CA PRO A 92 -12.54 11.34 -5.95
C PRO A 92 -12.24 11.42 -4.44
N GLN A 93 -12.58 10.36 -3.70
CA GLN A 93 -12.33 10.24 -2.25
C GLN A 93 -10.85 10.42 -1.86
N HIS A 94 -9.92 10.20 -2.80
CA HIS A 94 -8.49 10.32 -2.56
C HIS A 94 -7.89 11.66 -3.00
N ARG A 95 -8.70 12.59 -3.55
CA ARG A 95 -8.19 13.90 -4.02
C ARG A 95 -7.44 14.67 -2.92
N ARG A 96 -7.98 14.70 -1.71
CA ARG A 96 -7.34 15.38 -0.57
C ARG A 96 -6.02 14.73 -0.17
N SER A 97 -5.98 13.40 -0.09
CA SER A 97 -4.75 12.65 0.20
C SER A 97 -3.69 12.88 -0.88
N ARG A 98 -4.07 12.81 -2.16
CA ARG A 98 -3.17 13.06 -3.28
C ARG A 98 -2.53 14.44 -3.22
N LYS A 99 -3.32 15.49 -2.94
CA LYS A 99 -2.78 16.85 -2.80
C LYS A 99 -1.86 16.96 -1.59
N ARG A 100 -2.27 16.43 -0.43
CA ARG A 100 -1.54 16.53 0.84
C ARG A 100 -0.20 15.79 0.82
N PHE A 101 -0.14 14.61 0.22
CA PHE A 101 1.03 13.73 0.30
C PHE A 101 1.86 13.66 -0.98
N ARG A 102 1.61 14.53 -1.97
CA ARG A 102 2.34 14.55 -3.25
C ARG A 102 3.86 14.63 -3.06
N GLY A 103 4.33 15.54 -2.20
CA GLY A 103 5.76 15.72 -1.92
C GLY A 103 6.39 14.50 -1.27
N LEU A 104 5.69 13.91 -0.28
CA LEU A 104 6.13 12.69 0.40
C LEU A 104 6.26 11.52 -0.58
N VAL A 105 5.29 11.37 -1.49
CA VAL A 105 5.34 10.35 -2.54
C VAL A 105 6.52 10.57 -3.48
N ALA A 106 6.78 11.81 -3.91
CA ALA A 106 7.91 12.10 -4.80
C ALA A 106 9.26 11.73 -4.14
N GLN A 107 9.45 12.08 -2.87
CA GLN A 107 10.64 11.71 -2.09
C GLN A 107 10.75 10.19 -1.92
N GLY A 108 9.66 9.52 -1.56
CA GLY A 108 9.63 8.08 -1.38
C GLY A 108 9.95 7.32 -2.67
N LEU A 109 9.43 7.78 -3.82
CA LEU A 109 9.74 7.17 -5.12
C LEU A 109 11.22 7.32 -5.49
N ALA A 110 11.83 8.48 -5.22
CA ALA A 110 13.26 8.68 -5.45
C ALA A 110 14.11 7.72 -4.60
N GLY A 111 13.76 7.52 -3.33
CA GLY A 111 14.43 6.53 -2.47
C GLY A 111 14.22 5.10 -2.98
N VAL A 112 13.00 4.75 -3.37
CA VAL A 112 12.71 3.40 -3.89
C VAL A 112 13.44 3.13 -5.21
N SER A 113 13.62 4.11 -6.09
CA SER A 113 14.41 3.94 -7.34
C SER A 113 15.88 3.59 -7.11
N GLN A 114 16.45 3.90 -5.94
CA GLN A 114 17.81 3.53 -5.59
C GLN A 114 17.93 2.08 -5.10
N ILE A 115 16.81 1.42 -4.80
CA ILE A 115 16.79 0.03 -4.34
C ILE A 115 16.67 -0.87 -5.57
N ASN A 116 17.75 -1.58 -5.91
CA ASN A 116 17.74 -2.66 -6.91
C ASN A 116 16.97 -3.87 -6.34
N PHE A 117 16.06 -4.44 -7.15
CA PHE A 117 15.23 -5.60 -6.79
C PHE A 117 15.36 -6.73 -7.80
#